data_AF-A0A922M6N7-F1
#
_entry.id   AF-A0A922M6N7-F1
#
_cell.length_a   1.000
_cell.length_b   1.000
_cell.length_c   1.000
_cell.angle_alpha   90.00
_cell.angle_beta   90.00
_cell.angle_gamma   90.00
#
_symmetry.space_group_name_H-M   'P 1'
#
loop_
_entity.id
_entity.type
_entity.pdbx_description
1 polymer ?
#
loop_
_entity_poly.entity_id
_entity_poly.type
_entity_poly.pdbx_seq_one_letter_code
_entity_poly.pdbx_strand_id
1 'polypeptide(L)'
;MSVTASVLICCIVFILWFWLKPRKNAPPCYPGAWPIIGHAHQMFGNRKREYTSYLWSYLQKIFHYSLEKGGVLELWIGPHSVYASIWRSHRKLLDAAFSQKVLDTFVDEMNTQTQGLVTHLSAQVGKGPFDVRQYLINYTLKTVSRTSLGLDAKDQTMIDEAYADALEDLISVYCERAQKVWLHLSCIYDRSSLRKKQDYLLKIMNNIIDAVIMKRKSDLKNNNKDGIENIDKVKSALDQMLQLADAHHVFSDEEIREHLDTFVAAAYDTTSGTLTYVLLAIGSHPEVQEKILAEIQAVQPNKNENISKLDLQKLVYVEAVIKEALRLYSPMPGVARKIQKDVKLMMKLAVVYLVRNYHLLSDISKLESEYDIVLKAVSGHLISLSVRS
;
A
#
# COMPACT_ATOMS: atom_id res chain seq x y z
N MET A 1 -39.70 20.13 31.58
CA MET A 1 -38.80 19.80 30.45
C MET A 1 -39.47 18.74 29.60
N SER A 2 -39.50 18.90 28.27
CA SER A 2 -40.02 17.85 27.38
C SER A 2 -39.19 16.58 27.53
N VAL A 3 -39.79 15.40 27.28
CA VAL A 3 -39.09 14.11 27.28
C VAL A 3 -37.84 14.15 26.39
N THR A 4 -37.91 14.89 25.28
CA THR A 4 -36.77 15.12 24.37
C THR A 4 -35.62 15.88 25.00
N ALA A 5 -35.88 16.92 25.79
CA ALA A 5 -34.84 17.67 26.50
C ALA A 5 -34.17 16.82 27.58
N SER A 6 -34.95 15.98 28.29
CA SER A 6 -34.42 15.05 29.29
C SER A 6 -33.55 13.96 28.66
N VAL A 7 -33.94 13.39 27.51
CA VAL A 7 -33.12 12.41 26.78
C VAL A 7 -31.82 13.04 26.29
N LEU A 8 -31.86 14.26 25.74
CA LEU A 8 -30.67 14.96 25.26
C LEU A 8 -29.67 15.22 26.40
N ILE A 9 -30.18 15.67 27.55
CA ILE A 9 -29.35 15.91 28.75
C ILE A 9 -28.79 14.58 29.28
N CYS A 10 -29.58 13.50 29.33
CA CYS A 10 -29.06 12.19 29.72
C CYS A 10 -27.99 11.67 28.75
N CYS A 11 -28.14 11.88 27.44
CA CYS A 11 -27.10 11.55 26.45
C CYS A 11 -25.83 12.38 26.66
N ILE A 12 -25.95 13.70 26.88
CA ILE A 12 -24.82 14.59 27.14
C ILE A 12 -24.11 14.18 28.44
N VAL A 13 -24.87 13.92 29.51
CA VAL A 13 -24.34 13.48 30.80
C VAL A 13 -23.68 12.10 30.69
N PHE A 14 -24.26 11.17 29.92
CA PHE A 14 -23.66 9.85 29.68
C PHE A 14 -22.38 9.93 28.84
N ILE A 15 -22.36 10.79 27.81
CA ILE A 15 -21.17 11.04 26.98
C ILE A 15 -20.07 11.68 27.82
N LEU A 16 -20.40 12.69 28.64
CA LEU A 16 -19.47 13.33 29.56
C LEU A 16 -18.99 12.37 30.65
N TRP A 17 -19.87 11.54 31.22
CA TRP A 17 -19.51 10.51 32.20
C TRP A 17 -18.60 9.45 31.60
N PHE A 18 -18.90 8.94 30.41
CA PHE A 18 -18.06 7.98 29.69
C PHE A 18 -16.69 8.58 29.33
N TRP A 19 -16.63 9.88 29.05
CA TRP A 19 -15.41 10.62 28.73
C TRP A 19 -14.57 10.96 29.97
N LEU A 20 -15.21 11.29 31.10
CA LEU A 20 -14.55 11.64 32.37
C LEU A 20 -14.23 10.42 33.24
N LYS A 21 -14.80 9.24 32.95
CA LYS A 21 -14.56 8.02 33.73
C LYS A 21 -13.08 7.61 33.61
N PRO A 22 -12.33 7.53 34.74
CA PRO A 22 -10.94 7.11 34.71
C PRO A 22 -10.84 5.69 34.15
N ARG A 23 -10.05 5.50 33.09
CA ARG A 23 -9.81 4.20 32.47
C ARG A 23 -8.61 3.54 33.14
N LYS A 24 -8.87 2.60 34.07
CA LYS A 24 -7.80 1.82 34.72
C LYS A 24 -6.97 1.09 33.65
N ASN A 25 -5.64 1.20 33.72
CA ASN A 25 -4.65 0.59 32.83
C ASN A 25 -4.61 1.14 31.39
N ALA A 26 -5.24 2.29 31.10
CA ALA A 26 -5.11 2.96 29.81
C ALA A 26 -3.95 3.98 29.81
N PRO A 27 -3.28 4.20 28.67
CA PRO A 27 -2.30 5.27 28.53
C PRO A 27 -2.95 6.65 28.72
N PRO A 28 -2.19 7.68 29.10
CA PRO A 28 -2.70 9.04 29.19
C PRO A 28 -3.25 9.53 27.84
N CYS A 29 -4.38 10.24 27.86
CA CYS A 29 -5.01 10.82 26.67
C CYS A 29 -4.37 12.17 26.33
N TYR A 30 -4.27 12.48 25.03
CA TYR A 30 -3.81 13.79 24.57
C TYR A 30 -4.85 14.88 24.91
N PRO A 31 -4.43 16.07 25.38
CA PRO A 31 -5.36 17.07 25.90
C PRO A 31 -6.16 17.70 24.76
N GLY A 32 -7.43 18.00 25.05
CA GLY A 32 -8.31 18.69 24.12
C GLY A 32 -9.06 17.76 23.16
N ALA A 33 -9.10 16.44 23.38
CA ALA A 33 -10.04 15.55 22.70
C ALA A 33 -11.48 16.06 22.87
N TRP A 34 -12.18 16.36 21.77
CA TRP A 34 -13.59 16.73 21.85
C TRP A 34 -14.46 15.47 21.83
N PRO A 35 -15.61 15.46 22.53
CA PRO A 35 -16.58 14.40 22.38
C PRO A 35 -16.88 14.18 20.89
N ILE A 36 -16.98 12.92 20.46
CA ILE A 36 -17.37 12.51 19.10
C ILE A 36 -16.21 12.63 18.08
N ILE A 37 -15.60 13.79 17.90
CA ILE A 37 -14.57 14.00 16.85
C ILE A 37 -13.14 13.66 17.30
N GLY A 38 -12.91 13.48 18.60
CA GLY A 38 -11.59 13.23 19.15
C GLY A 38 -10.62 14.36 18.81
N HIS A 39 -9.42 13.99 18.41
CA HIS A 39 -8.33 14.90 18.04
C HIS A 39 -8.40 15.39 16.58
N ALA A 40 -9.36 14.91 15.78
CA ALA A 40 -9.43 15.22 14.36
C ALA A 40 -9.59 16.72 14.08
N HIS A 41 -10.31 17.47 14.93
CA HIS A 41 -10.48 18.91 14.78
C HIS A 41 -9.15 19.69 14.91
N GLN A 42 -8.21 19.15 15.67
CA GLN A 42 -6.91 19.76 15.85
C GLN A 42 -5.95 19.35 14.71
N MET A 43 -6.21 18.25 13.99
CA MET A 43 -5.45 17.80 12.81
C MET A 43 -5.69 18.65 11.56
N PHE A 44 -6.88 19.26 11.42
CA PHE A 44 -7.35 19.86 10.16
C PHE A 44 -7.87 21.30 10.33
N GLY A 45 -7.13 22.11 11.07
CA GLY A 45 -7.49 23.48 11.45
C GLY A 45 -7.70 24.45 10.27
N ASN A 46 -8.30 25.58 10.62
CA ASN A 46 -9.13 26.44 9.77
C ASN A 46 -8.59 26.81 8.38
N ARG A 47 -9.54 26.84 7.43
CA ARG A 47 -9.41 27.29 6.03
C ARG A 47 -8.68 28.63 5.93
N LYS A 48 -7.42 28.61 5.48
CA LYS A 48 -6.86 29.52 4.47
C LYS A 48 -5.38 29.17 4.24
N ARG A 49 -5.14 28.61 3.05
CA ARG A 49 -3.84 28.30 2.43
C ARG A 49 -2.95 27.30 3.19
N GLU A 50 -2.47 26.30 2.42
CA GLU A 50 -1.43 25.33 2.80
C GLU A 50 -1.84 24.20 3.77
N TYR A 51 -2.67 23.29 3.27
CA TYR A 51 -3.08 22.06 3.99
C TYR A 51 -1.93 21.14 4.43
N THR A 52 -0.72 21.29 3.86
CA THR A 52 0.46 20.46 4.17
C THR A 52 1.22 20.90 5.42
N SER A 53 1.20 22.18 5.81
CA SER A 53 1.99 22.70 6.94
C SER A 53 1.28 22.56 8.30
N TYR A 54 -0.04 22.73 8.34
CA TYR A 54 -0.82 22.68 9.58
C TYR A 54 -0.92 21.27 10.18
N LEU A 55 -1.24 20.26 9.37
CA LEU A 55 -1.32 18.86 9.80
C LEU A 55 0.01 18.39 10.40
N TRP A 56 1.12 18.81 9.79
CA TRP A 56 2.46 18.50 10.24
C TRP A 56 2.76 19.13 11.62
N SER A 57 2.44 20.41 11.81
CA SER A 57 2.62 21.12 13.08
C SER A 57 1.80 20.50 14.23
N TYR A 58 0.62 19.97 13.91
CA TYR A 58 -0.24 19.33 14.89
C TYR A 58 0.24 17.93 15.28
N LEU A 59 0.67 17.14 14.30
CA LEU A 59 1.30 15.85 14.55
C LEU A 59 2.52 16.02 15.46
N GLN A 60 3.35 17.05 15.25
CA GLN A 60 4.48 17.36 16.12
C GLN A 60 4.06 17.61 17.59
N LYS A 61 3.00 18.38 17.84
CA LYS A 61 2.49 18.64 19.22
C LYS A 61 2.00 17.37 19.91
N ILE A 62 1.35 16.46 19.18
CA ILE A 62 0.97 15.13 19.67
C ILE A 62 2.19 14.32 20.10
N PHE A 63 3.23 14.32 19.25
CA PHE A 63 4.45 13.56 19.50
C PHE A 63 5.20 14.05 20.75
N HIS A 64 5.32 15.36 20.94
CA HIS A 64 5.97 15.92 22.12
C HIS A 64 5.25 15.54 23.43
N TYR A 65 3.93 15.66 23.49
CA TYR A 65 3.16 15.27 24.68
C TYR A 65 3.21 13.77 24.97
N SER A 66 3.24 12.91 23.93
CA SER A 66 3.40 11.46 24.12
C SER A 66 4.73 11.09 24.76
N LEU A 67 5.80 11.84 24.48
CA LEU A 67 7.13 11.63 25.05
C LEU A 67 7.19 12.02 26.54
N GLU A 68 6.54 13.14 26.91
CA GLU A 68 6.42 13.59 28.30
C GLU A 68 5.63 12.63 29.20
N LYS A 69 4.84 11.74 28.62
CA LYS A 69 3.92 10.84 29.34
C LYS A 69 4.30 9.35 29.25
N GLY A 70 5.56 9.04 28.96
CA GLY A 70 6.08 7.67 29.02
C GLY A 70 5.92 6.85 27.74
N GLY A 71 5.72 7.51 26.58
CA GLY A 71 5.85 6.89 25.26
C GLY A 71 4.61 6.14 24.75
N VAL A 72 3.50 6.16 25.50
CA VAL A 72 2.22 5.60 25.04
C VAL A 72 1.12 6.64 25.26
N LEU A 73 0.41 6.97 24.20
CA LEU A 73 -0.62 8.00 24.18
C LEU A 73 -1.88 7.45 23.50
N GLU A 74 -3.04 7.69 24.10
CA GLU A 74 -4.31 7.40 23.46
C GLU A 74 -4.72 8.57 22.56
N LEU A 75 -4.72 8.33 21.25
CA LEU A 75 -5.23 9.27 20.25
C LEU A 75 -6.57 8.80 19.71
N TRP A 76 -7.55 9.67 19.87
CA TRP A 76 -8.88 9.49 19.35
C TRP A 76 -8.98 10.08 17.94
N ILE A 77 -9.13 9.22 16.93
CA ILE A 77 -9.56 9.63 15.58
C ILE A 77 -11.03 9.24 15.47
N GLY A 78 -11.92 10.20 15.70
CA GLY A 78 -13.30 9.85 16.04
C GLY A 78 -13.32 8.98 17.32
N PRO A 79 -14.06 7.86 17.36
CA PRO A 79 -14.21 7.04 18.57
C PRO A 79 -13.25 5.83 18.66
N HIS A 80 -12.27 5.68 17.75
CA HIS A 80 -11.39 4.50 17.70
C HIS A 80 -9.96 4.80 18.19
N SER A 81 -9.33 3.79 18.79
CA SER A 81 -7.90 3.75 19.12
C SER A 81 -7.17 2.78 18.17
N VAL A 82 -5.91 3.05 17.83
CA VAL A 82 -5.13 2.28 16.84
C VAL A 82 -3.86 1.68 17.49
N TYR A 83 -3.62 0.37 17.31
CA TYR A 83 -2.47 -0.41 17.83
C TYR A 83 -1.85 -1.32 16.74
N ALA A 84 -0.60 -1.80 16.85
CA ALA A 84 0.02 -2.74 15.87
C ALA A 84 1.08 -3.71 16.47
N SER A 85 0.93 -5.04 16.28
CA SER A 85 1.90 -6.07 16.75
C SER A 85 2.02 -7.42 15.98
N ILE A 86 1.14 -7.81 15.04
CA ILE A 86 1.12 -9.16 14.38
C ILE A 86 2.04 -9.28 13.14
N TRP A 87 2.49 -8.16 12.56
CA TRP A 87 3.19 -8.14 11.27
C TRP A 87 4.48 -8.99 11.18
N ARG A 88 5.27 -9.06 12.26
CA ARG A 88 6.63 -9.61 12.21
C ARG A 88 6.67 -11.12 11.97
N SER A 89 5.72 -11.87 12.54
CA SER A 89 5.64 -13.33 12.38
C SER A 89 5.23 -13.70 10.95
N HIS A 90 4.15 -13.08 10.45
CA HIS A 90 3.64 -13.35 9.10
C HIS A 90 4.65 -12.95 8.03
N ARG A 91 5.30 -11.78 8.18
CA ARG A 91 6.32 -11.34 7.23
C ARG A 91 7.46 -12.34 7.08
N LYS A 92 7.99 -12.83 8.20
CA LYS A 92 9.08 -13.81 8.21
C LYS A 92 8.72 -15.10 7.47
N LEU A 93 7.47 -15.55 7.57
CA LEU A 93 7.00 -16.77 6.93
C LEU A 93 6.75 -16.57 5.43
N LEU A 94 6.19 -15.42 5.06
CA LEU A 94 5.82 -15.12 3.67
C LEU A 94 7.00 -14.67 2.81
N ASP A 95 8.12 -14.21 3.40
CA ASP A 95 9.32 -13.83 2.65
C ASP A 95 9.88 -14.98 1.78
N ALA A 96 9.71 -16.24 2.21
CA ALA A 96 10.15 -17.41 1.45
C ALA A 96 9.39 -17.59 0.12
N ALA A 97 8.14 -17.14 0.05
CA ALA A 97 7.30 -17.20 -1.14
C ALA A 97 7.76 -16.28 -2.27
N PHE A 98 8.64 -15.32 -1.97
CA PHE A 98 9.20 -14.37 -2.93
C PHE A 98 10.73 -14.41 -2.97
N SER A 99 11.32 -15.55 -2.59
CA SER A 99 12.77 -15.76 -2.72
C SER A 99 13.20 -15.78 -4.19
N GLN A 100 14.47 -15.48 -4.47
CA GLN A 100 15.00 -15.43 -5.84
C GLN A 100 14.73 -16.73 -6.61
N LYS A 101 14.83 -17.90 -5.96
CA LYS A 101 14.54 -19.20 -6.58
C LYS A 101 13.09 -19.28 -7.08
N VAL A 102 12.14 -18.66 -6.36
CA VAL A 102 10.73 -18.59 -6.77
C VAL A 102 10.55 -17.60 -7.92
N LEU A 103 11.13 -16.41 -7.80
CA LEU A 103 11.03 -15.38 -8.84
C LEU A 103 11.62 -15.83 -10.18
N ASP A 104 12.70 -16.61 -10.15
CA ASP A 104 13.30 -17.20 -11.36
C ASP A 104 12.30 -18.09 -12.13
N THR A 105 11.35 -18.74 -11.45
CA THR A 105 10.31 -19.56 -12.10
C THR A 105 9.20 -18.74 -12.74
N PHE A 106 9.08 -17.45 -12.39
CA PHE A 106 8.01 -16.60 -12.91
C PHE A 106 8.31 -16.15 -14.35
N VAL A 107 9.57 -16.14 -14.76
CA VAL A 107 10.01 -15.63 -16.07
C VAL A 107 9.32 -16.37 -17.22
N ASP A 108 9.23 -17.70 -17.16
CA ASP A 108 8.58 -18.50 -18.22
C ASP A 108 7.09 -18.20 -18.34
N GLU A 109 6.41 -18.04 -17.20
CA GLU A 109 5.00 -17.68 -17.17
C GLU A 109 4.80 -16.23 -17.65
N MET A 110 5.66 -15.29 -17.24
CA MET A 110 5.62 -13.91 -17.71
C MET A 110 5.80 -13.82 -19.23
N ASN A 111 6.71 -14.61 -19.83
CA ASN A 111 6.85 -14.70 -21.28
C ASN A 111 5.55 -15.16 -21.94
N THR A 112 4.94 -16.22 -21.41
CA THR A 112 3.67 -16.78 -21.91
C THR A 112 2.54 -15.73 -21.87
N GLN A 113 2.36 -15.06 -20.74
CA GLN A 113 1.34 -14.02 -20.59
C GLN A 113 1.63 -12.80 -21.48
N THR A 114 2.91 -12.45 -21.67
CA THR A 114 3.33 -11.33 -22.52
C THR A 114 3.03 -11.61 -23.98
N GLN A 115 3.25 -12.84 -24.46
CA GLN A 115 2.87 -13.22 -25.83
C GLN A 115 1.36 -13.08 -26.06
N GLY A 116 0.55 -13.45 -25.07
CA GLY A 116 -0.90 -13.21 -25.08
C GLY A 116 -1.25 -11.73 -25.13
N LEU A 117 -0.59 -10.90 -24.31
CA LEU A 117 -0.77 -9.45 -24.32
C LEU A 117 -0.43 -8.85 -25.69
N VAL A 118 0.74 -9.17 -26.26
CA VAL A 118 1.17 -8.70 -27.58
C VAL A 118 0.17 -9.09 -28.67
N THR A 119 -0.35 -10.32 -28.62
CA THR A 119 -1.40 -10.78 -29.55
C THR A 119 -2.65 -9.91 -29.46
N HIS A 120 -3.15 -9.62 -28.26
CA HIS A 120 -4.31 -8.73 -28.09
C HIS A 120 -4.04 -7.30 -28.55
N LEU A 121 -2.84 -6.75 -28.27
CA LEU A 121 -2.47 -5.39 -28.69
C LEU A 121 -2.27 -5.30 -30.21
N SER A 122 -1.78 -6.35 -30.86
CA SER A 122 -1.62 -6.40 -32.32
C SER A 122 -2.95 -6.20 -33.06
N ALA A 123 -4.06 -6.64 -32.46
CA ALA A 123 -5.39 -6.44 -33.01
C ALA A 123 -5.83 -4.97 -33.01
N GLN A 124 -5.14 -4.08 -32.29
CA GLN A 124 -5.42 -2.64 -32.26
C GLN A 124 -4.58 -1.82 -33.24
N VAL A 125 -3.61 -2.44 -33.92
CA VAL A 125 -2.76 -1.74 -34.89
C VAL A 125 -3.60 -1.16 -36.02
N GLY A 126 -3.42 0.14 -36.28
CA GLY A 126 -4.14 0.87 -37.33
C GLY A 126 -5.57 1.31 -36.97
N LYS A 127 -6.07 1.01 -35.76
CA LYS A 127 -7.44 1.38 -35.33
C LYS A 127 -7.53 2.75 -34.62
N GLY A 128 -6.42 3.44 -34.47
CA GLY A 128 -6.32 4.72 -33.76
C GLY A 128 -5.96 4.56 -32.27
N PRO A 129 -6.05 5.65 -31.48
CA PRO A 129 -5.73 5.63 -30.06
C PRO A 129 -6.72 4.78 -29.26
N PHE A 130 -6.22 4.07 -28.25
CA PHE A 130 -7.02 3.27 -27.32
C PHE A 130 -6.39 3.28 -25.92
N ASP A 131 -7.17 2.91 -24.91
CA ASP A 131 -6.67 2.77 -23.54
C ASP A 131 -6.00 1.40 -23.34
N VAL A 132 -4.70 1.42 -23.02
CA VAL A 132 -3.91 0.22 -22.79
C VAL A 132 -4.07 -0.35 -21.37
N ARG A 133 -4.57 0.44 -20.40
CA ARG A 133 -4.62 0.06 -18.98
C ARG A 133 -5.41 -1.23 -18.77
N GLN A 134 -6.54 -1.40 -19.46
CA GLN A 134 -7.39 -2.59 -19.33
C GLN A 134 -6.65 -3.88 -19.75
N TYR A 135 -5.86 -3.81 -20.83
CA TYR A 135 -5.05 -4.93 -21.28
C TYR A 135 -3.98 -5.31 -20.26
N LEU A 136 -3.39 -4.30 -19.60
CA LEU A 136 -2.36 -4.47 -18.58
C LEU A 136 -2.92 -5.01 -17.26
N ILE A 137 -4.11 -4.59 -16.84
CA ILE A 137 -4.82 -5.16 -15.69
C ILE A 137 -5.05 -6.65 -15.92
N ASN A 138 -5.62 -7.01 -17.08
CA ASN A 138 -5.86 -8.41 -17.42
C ASN A 138 -4.57 -9.24 -17.48
N TYR A 139 -3.51 -8.70 -18.06
CA TYR A 139 -2.19 -9.34 -18.09
C TYR A 139 -1.64 -9.58 -16.68
N THR A 140 -1.68 -8.56 -15.81
CA THR A 140 -1.12 -8.66 -14.46
C THR A 140 -1.94 -9.59 -13.56
N LEU A 141 -3.28 -9.57 -13.64
CA LEU A 141 -4.16 -10.50 -12.91
C LEU A 141 -3.93 -11.96 -13.30
N LYS A 142 -3.79 -12.25 -14.60
CA LYS A 142 -3.46 -13.61 -15.06
C LYS A 142 -2.07 -14.03 -14.59
N THR A 143 -1.10 -13.11 -14.67
CA THR A 143 0.28 -13.37 -14.23
C THR A 143 0.33 -13.71 -12.74
N VAL A 144 -0.27 -12.90 -11.86
CA VAL A 144 -0.27 -13.18 -10.40
C VAL A 144 -1.05 -14.45 -10.06
N SER A 145 -2.13 -14.75 -10.79
CA SER A 145 -2.90 -15.98 -10.63
C SER A 145 -2.08 -17.23 -10.91
N ARG A 146 -1.24 -17.19 -11.95
CA ARG A 146 -0.39 -18.31 -12.36
C ARG A 146 0.85 -18.45 -11.48
N THR A 147 1.43 -17.34 -11.05
CA THR A 147 2.69 -17.32 -10.28
C THR A 147 2.47 -17.44 -8.77
N SER A 148 1.85 -16.43 -8.15
CA SER A 148 1.71 -16.32 -6.70
C SER A 148 0.58 -17.18 -6.14
N LEU A 149 -0.49 -17.43 -6.90
CA LEU A 149 -1.62 -18.26 -6.47
C LEU A 149 -1.53 -19.73 -6.93
N GLY A 150 -0.64 -20.02 -7.88
CA GLY A 150 -0.41 -21.36 -8.39
C GLY A 150 -1.59 -21.97 -9.14
N LEU A 151 -2.51 -21.15 -9.67
CA LEU A 151 -3.65 -21.61 -10.46
C LEU A 151 -3.21 -22.19 -11.81
N ASP A 152 -3.98 -23.14 -12.34
CA ASP A 152 -3.77 -23.69 -13.68
C ASP A 152 -4.16 -22.69 -14.78
N ALA A 153 -3.66 -22.87 -16.01
CA ALA A 153 -3.93 -21.96 -17.13
C ALA A 153 -5.44 -21.83 -17.46
N LYS A 154 -6.21 -22.89 -17.21
CA LYS A 154 -7.69 -22.89 -17.35
C LYS A 154 -8.41 -22.07 -16.27
N ASP A 155 -7.77 -21.88 -15.12
CA ASP A 155 -8.35 -21.26 -13.92
C ASP A 155 -7.79 -19.82 -13.70
N GLN A 156 -6.89 -19.35 -14.55
CA GLN A 156 -6.20 -18.05 -14.40
C GLN A 156 -7.12 -16.82 -14.51
N THR A 157 -8.36 -17.01 -14.98
CA THR A 157 -9.39 -15.96 -15.08
C THR A 157 -10.38 -16.00 -13.91
N MET A 158 -10.13 -16.81 -12.88
CA MET A 158 -10.95 -16.77 -11.66
C MET A 158 -10.86 -15.42 -10.96
N ILE A 159 -9.72 -14.73 -11.09
CA ILE A 159 -9.57 -13.33 -10.71
C ILE A 159 -9.53 -12.51 -12.00
N ASP A 160 -10.56 -11.69 -12.18
CA ASP A 160 -10.82 -10.98 -13.42
C ASP A 160 -11.09 -9.49 -13.17
N GLU A 161 -11.60 -8.82 -14.20
CA GLU A 161 -11.94 -7.41 -14.18
C GLU A 161 -12.95 -7.06 -13.07
N ALA A 162 -13.86 -7.98 -12.71
CA ALA A 162 -14.82 -7.72 -11.64
C ALA A 162 -14.13 -7.58 -10.27
N TYR A 163 -13.03 -8.30 -10.05
CA TYR A 163 -12.19 -8.10 -8.87
C TYR A 163 -11.49 -6.73 -8.90
N ALA A 164 -10.92 -6.37 -10.05
CA ALA A 164 -10.22 -5.09 -10.21
C ALA A 164 -11.16 -3.89 -10.01
N ASP A 165 -12.32 -3.92 -10.66
CA ASP A 165 -13.36 -2.90 -10.53
C ASP A 165 -13.83 -2.78 -9.08
N ALA A 166 -14.04 -3.90 -8.40
CA ALA A 166 -14.45 -3.90 -7.00
C ALA A 166 -13.40 -3.26 -6.08
N LEU A 167 -12.11 -3.52 -6.32
CA LEU A 167 -11.03 -2.90 -5.55
C LEU A 167 -10.90 -1.41 -5.84
N GLU A 168 -10.96 -0.98 -7.11
CA GLU A 168 -10.87 0.44 -7.47
C GLU A 168 -12.01 1.25 -6.84
N ASP A 169 -13.22 0.70 -6.87
CA ASP A 169 -14.39 1.28 -6.19
C ASP A 169 -14.22 1.31 -4.65
N LEU A 170 -13.57 0.30 -4.08
CA LEU A 170 -13.30 0.21 -2.64
C LEU A 170 -12.26 1.25 -2.21
N ILE A 171 -11.22 1.48 -3.02
CA ILE A 171 -10.24 2.55 -2.80
C ILE A 171 -10.94 3.91 -2.83
N SER A 172 -11.83 4.13 -3.80
CA SER A 172 -12.63 5.36 -3.88
C SER A 172 -13.48 5.58 -2.62
N VAL A 173 -14.11 4.52 -2.10
CA VAL A 173 -14.83 4.54 -0.81
C VAL A 173 -13.92 4.99 0.33
N TYR A 174 -12.70 4.47 0.42
CA TYR A 174 -11.75 4.85 1.46
C TYR A 174 -11.26 6.29 1.32
N CYS A 175 -10.97 6.75 0.10
CA CYS A 175 -10.61 8.14 -0.18
C CYS A 175 -11.74 9.10 0.20
N GLU A 176 -12.97 8.78 -0.18
CA GLU A 176 -14.14 9.59 0.16
C GLU A 176 -14.37 9.64 1.68
N ARG A 177 -14.23 8.50 2.36
CA ARG A 177 -14.34 8.43 3.83
C ARG A 177 -13.27 9.31 4.48
N ALA A 178 -12.02 9.22 4.03
CA ALA A 178 -10.90 10.00 4.56
C ALA A 178 -11.09 11.51 4.43
N GLN A 179 -11.82 11.97 3.42
CA GLN A 179 -12.13 13.39 3.21
C GLN A 179 -13.34 13.88 4.02
N LYS A 180 -14.19 12.97 4.52
CA LYS A 180 -15.45 13.28 5.20
C LYS A 180 -15.38 12.93 6.68
N VAL A 181 -14.96 13.91 7.49
CA VAL A 181 -14.74 13.76 8.95
C VAL A 181 -15.93 13.12 9.69
N TRP A 182 -17.18 13.40 9.29
CA TRP A 182 -18.37 12.80 9.92
C TRP A 182 -18.51 11.29 9.65
N LEU A 183 -17.92 10.76 8.58
CA LEU A 183 -17.86 9.32 8.28
C LEU A 183 -16.72 8.59 9.00
N HIS A 184 -15.92 9.27 9.83
CA HIS A 184 -14.92 8.62 10.69
C HIS A 184 -15.56 8.01 11.94
N LEU A 185 -16.74 8.49 12.32
CA LEU A 185 -17.56 7.94 13.39
C LEU A 185 -18.19 6.63 12.90
N SER A 186 -17.80 5.48 13.46
CA SER A 186 -18.35 4.20 13.01
C SER A 186 -19.87 4.15 13.09
N CYS A 187 -20.50 4.66 14.14
CA CYS A 187 -21.97 4.64 14.23
C CYS A 187 -22.69 5.42 13.09
N ILE A 188 -22.05 6.41 12.48
CA ILE A 188 -22.57 7.14 11.31
C ILE A 188 -22.17 6.40 10.04
N TYR A 189 -20.91 5.98 9.96
CA TYR A 189 -20.40 5.23 8.82
C TYR A 189 -21.18 3.94 8.59
N ASP A 190 -21.38 3.14 9.64
CA ASP A 190 -22.08 1.87 9.63
C ASP A 190 -23.52 1.98 9.11
N ARG A 191 -24.11 3.18 9.20
CA ARG A 191 -25.45 3.49 8.69
C ARG A 191 -25.45 4.21 7.34
N SER A 192 -24.29 4.61 6.85
CA SER A 192 -24.14 5.34 5.59
C SER A 192 -24.32 4.42 4.37
N SER A 193 -24.70 5.00 3.24
CA SER A 193 -24.64 4.31 1.94
C SER A 193 -23.22 3.89 1.59
N LEU A 194 -22.21 4.65 2.05
CA LEU A 194 -20.81 4.39 1.76
C LEU A 194 -20.32 3.09 2.44
N ARG A 195 -20.76 2.79 3.67
CA ARG A 195 -20.52 1.48 4.29
C ARG A 195 -21.21 0.36 3.54
N LYS A 196 -22.48 0.54 3.14
CA LYS A 196 -23.20 -0.48 2.36
C LYS A 196 -22.47 -0.81 1.06
N LYS A 197 -21.93 0.22 0.38
CA LYS A 197 -21.06 0.04 -0.79
C LYS A 197 -19.79 -0.73 -0.41
N GLN A 198 -19.11 -0.36 0.68
CA GLN A 198 -17.93 -1.08 1.18
C GLN A 198 -18.22 -2.57 1.41
N ASP A 199 -19.28 -2.90 2.14
CA ASP A 199 -19.64 -4.28 2.48
C ASP A 199 -20.00 -5.11 1.24
N TYR A 200 -20.68 -4.49 0.26
CA TYR A 200 -21.00 -5.12 -1.02
C TYR A 200 -19.72 -5.45 -1.83
N LEU A 201 -18.80 -4.49 -1.94
CA LEU A 201 -17.54 -4.66 -2.67
C LEU A 201 -16.64 -5.71 -2.00
N LEU A 202 -16.49 -5.65 -0.67
CA LEU A 202 -15.76 -6.64 0.09
C LEU A 202 -16.35 -8.05 -0.08
N LYS A 203 -17.68 -8.17 -0.17
CA LYS A 203 -18.32 -9.46 -0.43
C LYS A 203 -17.95 -10.01 -1.81
N ILE A 204 -17.89 -9.17 -2.85
CA ILE A 204 -17.45 -9.59 -4.19
C ILE A 204 -16.01 -10.11 -4.13
N MET A 205 -15.10 -9.31 -3.58
CA MET A 205 -13.68 -9.67 -3.48
C MET A 205 -13.48 -10.97 -2.67
N ASN A 206 -14.11 -11.05 -1.49
CA ASN A 206 -14.04 -12.24 -0.63
C ASN A 206 -14.53 -13.49 -1.34
N ASN A 207 -15.66 -13.42 -2.05
CA ASN A 207 -16.20 -14.58 -2.77
C ASN A 207 -15.24 -15.08 -3.86
N ILE A 208 -14.58 -14.17 -4.58
CA ILE A 208 -13.60 -14.50 -5.61
C ILE A 208 -12.38 -15.19 -5.00
N ILE A 209 -11.80 -14.60 -3.94
CA ILE A 209 -10.63 -15.18 -3.27
C ILE A 209 -10.98 -16.51 -2.58
N ASP A 210 -12.14 -16.63 -1.96
CA ASP A 210 -12.61 -17.88 -1.37
C ASP A 210 -12.75 -18.99 -2.42
N ALA A 211 -13.28 -18.67 -3.60
CA ALA A 211 -13.35 -19.62 -4.72
C ALA A 211 -11.96 -20.11 -5.13
N VAL A 212 -10.98 -19.21 -5.21
CA VAL A 212 -9.58 -19.54 -5.51
C VAL A 212 -8.97 -20.44 -4.43
N ILE A 213 -9.16 -20.12 -3.14
CA ILE A 213 -8.67 -20.94 -2.02
C ILE A 213 -9.28 -22.33 -2.08
N MET A 214 -10.61 -22.42 -2.23
CA MET A 214 -11.32 -23.70 -2.28
C MET A 214 -10.87 -24.56 -3.46
N LYS A 215 -10.74 -23.96 -4.64
CA LYS A 215 -10.22 -24.62 -5.84
C LYS A 215 -8.82 -25.18 -5.59
N ARG A 216 -7.92 -24.35 -5.06
CA ARG A 216 -6.53 -24.76 -4.81
C ARG A 216 -6.43 -25.86 -3.76
N LYS A 217 -7.18 -25.77 -2.66
CA LYS A 217 -7.28 -26.86 -1.66
C LYS A 217 -7.77 -28.17 -2.29
N SER A 218 -8.70 -28.11 -3.25
CA SER A 218 -9.18 -29.29 -3.98
C SER A 218 -8.10 -29.89 -4.89
N ASP A 219 -7.39 -29.06 -5.66
CA ASP A 219 -6.34 -29.52 -6.57
C ASP A 219 -5.18 -30.19 -5.80
N LEU A 220 -4.76 -29.63 -4.67
CA LEU A 220 -3.72 -30.23 -3.81
C LEU A 220 -4.15 -31.59 -3.23
N LYS A 221 -5.41 -31.73 -2.82
CA LYS A 221 -5.93 -33.01 -2.32
C LYS A 221 -5.98 -34.08 -3.40
N ASN A 222 -6.28 -33.72 -4.64
CA ASN A 222 -6.32 -34.67 -5.75
C ASN A 222 -4.91 -35.11 -6.15
N ASN A 223 -3.95 -34.19 -6.26
CA ASN A 223 -2.56 -34.51 -6.57
C ASN A 223 -1.90 -35.44 -5.54
N ASN A 224 -2.21 -35.26 -4.25
CA ASN A 224 -1.72 -36.15 -3.19
C ASN A 224 -2.33 -37.57 -3.26
N LYS A 225 -3.57 -37.71 -3.77
CA LYS A 225 -4.19 -39.02 -3.98
C LYS A 225 -3.59 -39.77 -5.17
N ASP A 226 -3.14 -39.04 -6.18
CA ASP A 226 -2.48 -39.62 -7.37
C ASP A 226 -1.00 -39.98 -7.12
N GLY A 227 -0.50 -39.75 -5.90
CA GLY A 227 0.87 -40.12 -5.50
C GLY A 227 1.97 -39.28 -6.15
N ILE A 228 1.62 -38.18 -6.82
CA ILE A 228 2.56 -37.28 -7.50
C ILE A 228 2.98 -36.16 -6.53
N GLU A 229 3.71 -36.51 -5.47
CA GLU A 229 4.42 -35.50 -4.68
C GLU A 229 5.70 -35.10 -5.44
N ASN A 230 5.60 -34.06 -6.26
CA ASN A 230 6.79 -33.41 -6.80
C ASN A 230 7.48 -32.59 -5.70
N ILE A 231 8.29 -33.27 -4.89
CA ILE A 231 9.07 -32.70 -3.77
C ILE A 231 9.96 -31.52 -4.23
N ASP A 232 10.35 -31.50 -5.51
CA ASP A 232 11.22 -30.47 -6.10
C ASP A 232 10.46 -29.27 -6.71
N LYS A 233 9.12 -29.30 -6.79
CA LYS A 233 8.37 -28.19 -7.38
C LYS A 233 8.35 -26.99 -6.43
N VAL A 234 8.82 -25.85 -6.95
CA VAL A 234 8.77 -24.58 -6.24
C VAL A 234 7.31 -24.22 -5.93
N LYS A 235 7.02 -23.97 -4.65
CA LYS A 235 5.66 -23.71 -4.15
C LYS A 235 5.28 -22.25 -4.32
N SER A 236 4.05 -22.02 -4.78
CA SER A 236 3.45 -20.68 -4.84
C SER A 236 3.23 -20.10 -3.43
N ALA A 237 2.96 -18.80 -3.34
CA ALA A 237 2.69 -18.15 -2.06
C ALA A 237 1.45 -18.76 -1.37
N LEU A 238 0.41 -19.07 -2.15
CA LEU A 238 -0.79 -19.74 -1.65
C LEU A 238 -0.47 -21.15 -1.14
N ASP A 239 0.30 -21.95 -1.88
CA ASP A 239 0.68 -23.31 -1.45
C ASP A 239 1.46 -23.30 -0.14
N GLN A 240 2.36 -22.33 0.03
CA GLN A 240 3.13 -22.17 1.26
C GLN A 240 2.22 -21.80 2.44
N MET A 241 1.28 -20.87 2.24
CA MET A 241 0.32 -20.49 3.29
C MET A 241 -0.58 -21.66 3.71
N LEU A 242 -1.11 -22.41 2.74
CA LEU A 242 -1.93 -23.60 3.00
C LEU A 242 -1.14 -24.67 3.75
N GLN A 243 0.11 -24.93 3.34
CA GLN A 243 0.96 -25.89 4.05
C GLN A 243 1.27 -25.45 5.49
N LEU A 244 1.55 -24.16 5.72
CA LEU A 244 1.82 -23.63 7.05
C LEU A 244 0.57 -23.64 7.96
N ALA A 245 -0.62 -23.44 7.37
CA ALA A 245 -1.88 -23.58 8.08
C ALA A 245 -2.14 -25.05 8.51
N ASP A 246 -1.90 -26.00 7.60
CA ASP A 246 -2.09 -27.43 7.87
C ASP A 246 -1.05 -28.00 8.83
N ALA A 247 0.23 -27.65 8.68
CA ALA A 247 1.33 -28.23 9.45
C ALA A 247 1.56 -27.57 10.81
N HIS A 248 1.28 -26.28 10.94
CA HIS A 248 1.66 -25.48 12.11
C HIS A 248 0.51 -24.63 12.67
N HIS A 249 -0.68 -24.66 12.07
CA HIS A 249 -1.85 -23.86 12.48
C HIS A 249 -1.53 -22.36 12.63
N VAL A 250 -0.64 -21.85 11.77
CA VAL A 250 -0.13 -20.47 11.86
C VAL A 250 -1.07 -19.46 11.20
N PHE A 251 -1.87 -19.90 10.23
CA PHE A 251 -2.85 -19.06 9.56
C PHE A 251 -4.25 -19.68 9.68
N SER A 252 -5.23 -18.84 10.02
CA SER A 252 -6.64 -19.12 9.81
C SER A 252 -7.03 -18.92 8.33
N ASP A 253 -8.15 -19.50 7.92
CA ASP A 253 -8.68 -19.30 6.56
C ASP A 253 -8.97 -17.82 6.26
N GLU A 254 -9.37 -17.04 7.27
CA GLU A 254 -9.57 -15.60 7.17
C GLU A 254 -8.23 -14.87 6.93
N GLU A 255 -7.18 -15.18 7.69
CA GLU A 255 -5.86 -14.58 7.48
C GLU A 255 -5.26 -14.95 6.12
N ILE A 256 -5.47 -16.18 5.64
CA ILE A 256 -5.05 -16.58 4.28
C ILE A 256 -5.76 -15.69 3.24
N ARG A 257 -7.07 -15.50 3.37
CA ARG A 257 -7.84 -14.62 2.48
C ARG A 257 -7.30 -13.20 2.49
N GLU A 258 -7.08 -12.62 3.68
CA GLU A 258 -6.56 -11.25 3.81
C GLU A 258 -5.18 -11.07 3.18
N HIS A 259 -4.28 -12.05 3.34
CA HIS A 259 -2.96 -12.03 2.69
C HIS A 259 -3.08 -12.16 1.17
N LEU A 260 -3.97 -13.04 0.68
CA LEU A 260 -4.21 -13.18 -0.75
C LEU A 260 -4.78 -11.92 -1.38
N ASP A 261 -5.79 -11.30 -0.76
CA ASP A 261 -6.33 -10.02 -1.21
C ASP A 261 -5.22 -8.96 -1.30
N THR A 262 -4.38 -8.88 -0.26
CA THR A 262 -3.25 -7.95 -0.24
C THR A 262 -2.26 -8.23 -1.38
N PHE A 263 -1.90 -9.49 -1.63
CA PHE A 263 -0.94 -9.87 -2.68
C PHE A 263 -1.48 -9.59 -4.08
N VAL A 264 -2.73 -9.98 -4.35
CA VAL A 264 -3.36 -9.76 -5.66
C VAL A 264 -3.48 -8.27 -5.92
N ALA A 265 -4.08 -7.52 -4.99
CA ALA A 265 -4.24 -6.07 -5.07
C ALA A 265 -2.90 -5.35 -5.34
N ALA A 266 -1.88 -5.64 -4.51
CA ALA A 266 -0.58 -5.00 -4.64
C ALA A 266 0.10 -5.35 -5.96
N ALA A 267 -0.02 -6.60 -6.43
CA ALA A 267 0.63 -7.06 -7.65
C ALA A 267 0.01 -6.44 -8.91
N TYR A 268 -1.32 -6.44 -9.04
CA TYR A 268 -1.96 -6.00 -10.27
C TYR A 268 -2.01 -4.46 -10.39
N ASP A 269 -2.42 -3.75 -9.34
CA ASP A 269 -2.70 -2.32 -9.42
C ASP A 269 -1.40 -1.51 -9.64
N THR A 270 -0.37 -1.77 -8.83
CA THR A 270 0.90 -1.06 -8.94
C THR A 270 1.66 -1.39 -10.23
N THR A 271 1.65 -2.65 -10.66
CA THR A 271 2.36 -3.09 -11.87
C THR A 271 1.67 -2.61 -13.14
N SER A 272 0.34 -2.72 -13.22
CA SER A 272 -0.43 -2.21 -14.37
C SER A 272 -0.32 -0.69 -14.50
N GLY A 273 -0.32 0.05 -13.38
CA GLY A 273 -0.04 1.48 -13.35
C GLY A 273 1.37 1.81 -13.85
N THR A 274 2.39 1.09 -13.37
CA THR A 274 3.78 1.25 -13.82
C THR A 274 3.91 1.02 -15.33
N LEU A 275 3.39 -0.10 -15.82
CA LEU A 275 3.46 -0.45 -17.24
C LEU A 275 2.73 0.56 -18.13
N THR A 276 1.59 1.09 -17.68
CA THR A 276 0.87 2.17 -18.38
C THR A 276 1.77 3.39 -18.57
N TYR A 277 2.42 3.87 -17.50
CA TYR A 277 3.31 5.03 -17.59
C TYR A 277 4.59 4.75 -18.39
N VAL A 278 5.14 3.55 -18.30
CA VAL A 278 6.29 3.13 -19.11
C VAL A 278 5.94 3.16 -20.60
N LEU A 279 4.80 2.56 -20.99
CA LEU A 279 4.36 2.57 -22.39
C LEU A 279 4.06 3.98 -22.89
N LEU A 280 3.43 4.82 -22.07
CA LEU A 280 3.18 6.22 -22.40
C LEU A 280 4.49 7.00 -22.60
N ALA A 281 5.47 6.80 -21.71
CA ALA A 281 6.78 7.44 -21.81
C ALA A 281 7.53 6.98 -23.07
N ILE A 282 7.56 5.68 -23.36
CA ILE A 282 8.21 5.12 -24.56
C ILE A 282 7.52 5.65 -25.83
N GLY A 283 6.18 5.61 -25.89
CA GLY A 283 5.42 6.08 -27.05
C GLY A 283 5.55 7.59 -27.31
N SER A 284 5.97 8.36 -26.30
CA SER A 284 6.20 9.81 -26.42
C SER A 284 7.65 10.16 -26.78
N HIS A 285 8.57 9.20 -26.78
CA HIS A 285 10.02 9.40 -27.00
C HIS A 285 10.56 8.36 -27.99
N PRO A 286 10.38 8.57 -29.31
CA PRO A 286 10.80 7.60 -30.34
C PRO A 286 12.28 7.21 -30.26
N GLU A 287 13.16 8.14 -29.90
CA GLU A 287 14.59 7.88 -29.73
C GLU A 287 14.90 6.94 -28.55
N VAL A 288 14.06 6.94 -27.51
CA VAL A 288 14.15 6.00 -26.39
C VAL A 288 13.65 4.64 -26.83
N GLN A 289 12.53 4.59 -27.57
CA GLN A 289 11.99 3.36 -28.13
C GLN A 289 12.99 2.64 -29.06
N GLU A 290 13.66 3.37 -29.94
CA GLU A 290 14.69 2.83 -30.84
C GLU A 290 15.87 2.23 -30.08
N LYS A 291 16.34 2.90 -29.02
CA LYS A 291 17.43 2.40 -28.18
C LYS A 291 17.04 1.15 -27.40
N ILE A 292 15.81 1.09 -26.88
CA ILE A 292 15.27 -0.12 -26.25
C ILE A 292 15.26 -1.27 -27.26
N LEU A 293 14.76 -1.03 -28.47
CA LEU A 293 14.70 -2.06 -29.50
C LEU A 293 16.09 -2.56 -29.88
N ALA A 294 17.08 -1.66 -30.02
CA ALA A 294 18.47 -2.03 -30.29
C ALA A 294 19.08 -2.87 -29.17
N GLU A 295 18.84 -2.52 -27.89
CA GLU A 295 19.30 -3.32 -26.75
C GLU A 295 18.66 -4.71 -26.74
N ILE A 296 17.34 -4.80 -26.93
CA ILE A 296 16.62 -6.09 -26.98
C ILE A 296 17.16 -6.96 -28.11
N GLN A 297 17.40 -6.40 -29.31
CA GLN A 297 17.96 -7.14 -30.45
C GLN A 297 19.40 -7.61 -30.21
N ALA A 298 20.20 -6.85 -29.45
CA ALA A 298 21.57 -7.25 -29.10
C ALA A 298 21.59 -8.38 -28.08
N VAL A 299 20.68 -8.34 -27.10
CA VAL A 299 20.52 -9.40 -26.09
C VAL A 299 19.90 -10.66 -26.69
N GLN A 300 18.93 -10.48 -27.59
CA GLN A 300 18.16 -11.54 -28.21
C GLN A 300 18.16 -11.39 -29.74
N PRO A 301 19.21 -11.85 -30.43
CA PRO A 301 19.29 -11.76 -31.89
C PRO A 301 18.24 -12.61 -32.60
N ASN A 302 17.75 -13.67 -31.96
CA ASN A 302 16.68 -14.53 -32.47
C ASN A 302 15.31 -14.04 -31.98
N LYS A 303 14.56 -13.34 -32.85
CA LYS A 303 13.29 -12.64 -32.54
C LYS A 303 12.14 -13.50 -31.94
N ASN A 304 12.28 -14.83 -31.89
CA ASN A 304 11.22 -15.76 -31.46
C ASN A 304 11.56 -16.57 -30.20
N GLU A 305 12.66 -16.27 -29.52
CA GLU A 305 13.00 -16.92 -28.26
C GLU A 305 12.35 -16.20 -27.07
N ASN A 306 12.11 -16.94 -25.99
CA ASN A 306 11.66 -16.34 -24.74
C ASN A 306 12.84 -15.65 -24.04
N ILE A 307 12.58 -14.54 -23.33
CA ILE A 307 13.60 -13.90 -22.50
C ILE A 307 13.94 -14.83 -21.34
N SER A 308 15.21 -15.20 -21.20
CA SER A 308 15.66 -15.97 -20.05
C SER A 308 15.96 -15.07 -18.85
N LYS A 309 16.02 -15.66 -17.65
CA LYS A 309 16.44 -14.94 -16.44
C LYS A 309 17.85 -14.33 -16.53
N LEU A 310 18.74 -14.90 -17.36
CA LEU A 310 20.09 -14.38 -17.57
C LEU A 310 20.09 -13.18 -18.51
N ASP A 311 19.11 -13.10 -19.41
CA ASP A 311 18.99 -12.00 -20.36
C ASP A 311 18.46 -10.73 -19.69
N LEU A 312 17.60 -10.87 -18.67
CA LEU A 312 17.11 -9.75 -17.87
C LEU A 312 18.26 -8.89 -17.29
N GLN A 313 19.39 -9.51 -16.91
CA GLN A 313 20.55 -8.80 -16.37
C GLN A 313 21.29 -7.96 -17.43
N LYS A 314 21.06 -8.23 -18.72
CA LYS A 314 21.69 -7.52 -19.84
C LYS A 314 20.86 -6.34 -20.33
N LEU A 315 19.58 -6.25 -19.95
CA LEU A 315 18.63 -5.21 -20.36
C LEU A 315 18.79 -3.92 -19.51
N VAL A 316 20.00 -3.38 -19.48
CA VAL A 316 20.40 -2.27 -18.59
C VAL A 316 19.66 -0.97 -18.94
N TYR A 317 19.49 -0.69 -20.23
CA TYR A 317 18.80 0.51 -20.71
C TYR A 317 17.30 0.40 -20.51
N VAL A 318 16.68 -0.76 -20.76
CA VAL A 318 15.26 -1.01 -20.40
C VAL A 318 15.03 -0.78 -18.91
N GLU A 319 15.90 -1.31 -18.04
CA GLU A 319 15.81 -1.08 -16.59
C GLU A 319 15.92 0.40 -16.24
N ALA A 320 16.83 1.14 -16.89
CA ALA A 320 16.97 2.58 -16.70
C ALA A 320 15.70 3.35 -17.09
N VAL A 321 15.06 2.98 -18.21
CA VAL A 321 13.79 3.59 -18.65
C VAL A 321 12.66 3.30 -17.67
N ILE A 322 12.53 2.06 -17.17
CA ILE A 322 11.54 1.71 -16.14
C ILE A 322 11.76 2.54 -14.87
N LYS A 323 13.02 2.67 -14.42
CA LYS A 323 13.37 3.48 -13.24
C LYS A 323 13.05 4.96 -13.43
N GLU A 324 13.31 5.51 -14.62
CA GLU A 324 13.01 6.90 -14.92
C GLU A 324 11.51 7.16 -15.00
N ALA A 325 10.75 6.23 -15.58
CA ALA A 325 9.29 6.27 -15.56
C ALA A 325 8.75 6.24 -14.12
N LEU A 326 9.27 5.38 -13.24
CA LEU A 326 8.90 5.33 -11.82
C LEU A 326 9.31 6.59 -11.04
N ARG A 327 10.41 7.25 -11.43
CA ARG A 327 10.87 8.51 -10.83
C ARG A 327 9.91 9.66 -11.14
N LEU A 328 9.37 9.70 -12.36
CA LEU A 328 8.44 10.74 -12.83
C LEU A 328 6.99 10.43 -12.45
N TYR A 329 6.59 9.17 -12.59
CA TYR A 329 5.22 8.67 -12.48
C TYR A 329 5.19 7.50 -11.51
N SER A 330 5.35 7.79 -10.22
CA SER A 330 5.26 6.77 -9.18
C SER A 330 3.80 6.37 -8.94
N PRO A 331 3.42 5.08 -9.10
CA PRO A 331 2.07 4.62 -8.74
C PRO A 331 1.76 4.78 -7.25
N MET A 332 2.80 4.85 -6.40
CA MET A 332 2.68 5.01 -4.95
C MET A 332 3.56 6.18 -4.47
N PRO A 333 3.06 7.43 -4.53
CA PRO A 333 3.87 8.62 -4.27
C PRO A 333 4.21 8.85 -2.79
N GLY A 334 3.64 8.07 -1.86
CA GLY A 334 3.84 8.26 -0.43
C GLY A 334 3.86 6.95 0.36
N VAL A 335 4.64 6.95 1.45
CA VAL A 335 4.67 5.86 2.43
C VAL A 335 4.51 6.44 3.84
N ALA A 336 3.68 5.78 4.66
CA ALA A 336 3.48 6.17 6.05
C ALA A 336 4.33 5.30 6.99
N ARG A 337 4.92 5.91 8.03
CA ARG A 337 5.70 5.21 9.07
C ARG A 337 5.30 5.70 10.46
N LYS A 338 5.23 4.78 11.41
CA LYS A 338 5.12 5.08 12.85
C LYS A 338 6.48 4.83 13.50
N ILE A 339 7.07 5.87 14.09
CA ILE A 339 8.32 5.73 14.83
C ILE A 339 8.02 4.96 16.12
N GLN A 340 8.68 3.81 16.31
CA GLN A 340 8.47 2.93 17.48
C GLN A 340 9.48 3.17 18.60
N LYS A 341 10.61 3.82 18.29
CA LYS A 341 11.71 4.15 19.20
C LYS A 341 12.36 5.43 18.70
N ASP A 342 12.97 6.20 19.58
CA ASP A 342 13.71 7.40 19.20
C ASP A 342 14.74 7.10 18.11
N VAL A 343 14.76 7.91 17.05
CA VAL A 343 15.68 7.79 15.94
C VAL A 343 16.49 9.08 15.81
N LYS A 344 17.82 8.97 15.87
CA LYS A 344 18.71 10.06 15.48
C LYS A 344 18.79 10.11 13.96
N LEU A 345 18.17 11.11 13.34
CA LEU A 345 18.22 11.31 11.89
C LEU A 345 19.46 12.13 11.51
N MET A 346 20.28 11.63 10.59
CA MET A 346 21.35 12.43 10.00
C MET A 346 20.76 13.38 8.94
N MET A 347 20.91 14.69 9.16
CA MET A 347 20.28 15.76 8.37
C MET A 347 20.76 15.86 6.90
N LYS A 348 21.62 14.97 6.42
CA LYS A 348 22.06 14.95 5.01
C LYS A 348 20.94 14.57 4.03
N LEU A 349 19.96 13.77 4.43
CA LEU A 349 18.92 13.28 3.52
C LEU A 349 17.75 14.26 3.29
N ALA A 350 17.45 15.13 4.25
CA ALA A 350 16.35 16.10 4.12
C ALA A 350 16.70 17.27 3.17
N VAL A 351 17.96 17.71 3.16
CA VAL A 351 18.41 18.84 2.35
C VAL A 351 18.52 18.48 0.87
N VAL A 352 18.92 17.25 0.53
CA VAL A 352 19.04 16.81 -0.88
C VAL A 352 17.69 16.83 -1.62
N TYR A 353 16.59 16.56 -0.92
CA TYR A 353 15.24 16.61 -1.50
C TYR A 353 14.74 18.06 -1.71
N LEU A 354 15.11 18.99 -0.83
CA LEU A 354 14.74 20.41 -0.92
C LEU A 354 15.54 21.16 -2.00
N VAL A 355 16.84 20.89 -2.10
CA VAL A 355 17.75 21.58 -3.04
C VAL A 355 17.51 21.16 -4.49
N ARG A 356 16.98 19.96 -4.74
CA ARG A 356 16.75 19.46 -6.10
C ARG A 356 15.66 20.21 -6.89
N ASN A 357 14.76 20.91 -6.20
CA ASN A 357 13.63 21.61 -6.80
C ASN A 357 13.72 23.14 -6.73
N TYR A 358 14.73 23.72 -6.06
CA TYR A 358 14.84 25.17 -5.88
C TYR A 358 16.29 25.65 -5.89
N HIS A 359 16.58 26.72 -6.64
CA HIS A 359 17.82 27.48 -6.49
C HIS A 359 17.76 28.30 -5.20
N LEU A 360 18.55 27.91 -4.19
CA LEU A 360 18.73 28.70 -2.98
C LEU A 360 19.69 29.86 -3.25
N LEU A 361 19.12 31.04 -3.52
CA LEU A 361 19.82 32.32 -3.50
C LEU A 361 19.56 33.01 -2.15
N SER A 362 20.11 32.49 -1.07
CA SER A 362 20.29 33.30 0.15
C SER A 362 21.39 32.74 1.05
N ASP A 363 22.07 33.67 1.72
CA ASP A 363 23.09 33.41 2.72
C ASP A 363 22.47 32.67 3.91
N ILE A 364 22.92 31.43 4.15
CA ILE A 364 22.46 30.53 5.22
C ILE A 364 22.51 31.21 6.61
N SER A 365 23.37 32.20 6.80
CA SER A 365 23.47 32.95 8.06
C SER A 365 22.26 33.84 8.36
N LYS A 366 21.36 34.08 7.39
CA LYS A 366 20.20 34.98 7.51
C LYS A 366 18.86 34.25 7.59
N LEU A 367 18.87 32.92 7.71
CA LEU A 367 17.66 32.10 7.76
C LEU A 367 17.09 32.12 9.18
N GLU A 368 16.42 33.21 9.57
CA GLU A 368 15.59 33.25 10.77
C GLU A 368 14.24 32.60 10.45
N SER A 369 14.02 31.39 10.97
CA SER A 369 12.72 30.76 11.00
C SER A 369 12.13 30.88 12.41
N GLU A 370 10.91 31.39 12.52
CA GLU A 370 10.17 31.45 13.78
C GLU A 370 9.81 30.03 14.24
N TYR A 371 10.65 29.46 15.09
CA TYR A 371 10.34 28.29 15.91
C TYR A 371 10.82 28.57 17.35
N ASP A 372 10.08 28.06 18.35
CA ASP A 372 10.33 28.20 19.79
C ASP A 372 11.60 27.47 20.30
N ILE A 373 12.65 27.34 19.47
CA ILE A 373 13.87 26.58 19.77
C ILE A 373 15.08 27.48 19.53
N VAL A 374 15.91 27.66 20.56
CA VAL A 374 17.21 28.32 20.40
C VAL A 374 18.23 27.28 19.94
N LEU A 375 18.68 27.39 18.69
CA LEU A 375 19.80 26.61 18.17
C LEU A 375 21.11 27.23 18.66
N LYS A 376 21.86 26.51 19.50
CA LYS A 376 23.19 26.93 19.91
C LYS A 376 24.24 26.14 19.14
N ALA A 377 25.10 26.84 18.42
CA ALA A 377 26.22 26.23 17.73
C ALA A 377 27.23 25.73 18.77
N VAL A 378 27.48 24.42 18.79
CA VAL A 378 28.66 23.85 19.43
C VAL A 378 29.52 23.29 18.30
N SER A 379 30.74 23.83 18.17
CA SER A 379 31.66 23.47 17.10
C SER A 379 31.97 21.97 17.13
N GLY A 380 31.91 21.32 15.96
CA GLY A 380 32.27 19.91 15.79
C GLY A 380 31.07 18.96 15.68
N HIS A 381 30.23 19.15 14.67
CA HIS A 381 29.32 18.14 14.07
C HIS A 381 28.28 17.41 14.94
N LEU A 382 27.89 17.94 16.09
CA LEU A 382 26.71 17.45 16.84
C LEU A 382 25.91 18.62 17.40
N ILE A 383 24.62 18.70 17.05
CA ILE A 383 23.66 19.62 17.67
C ILE A 383 22.93 18.85 18.76
N SER A 384 22.99 19.35 20.00
CA SER A 384 22.13 18.89 21.11
C SER A 384 20.92 19.82 21.24
N LEU A 385 19.72 19.25 21.25
CA LEU A 385 18.49 19.99 21.53
C LEU A 385 18.22 19.93 23.04
N SER A 386 18.02 21.09 23.67
CA SER A 386 17.58 21.20 25.06
C SER A 386 16.40 22.15 25.16
N VAL A 387 15.37 21.76 25.92
CA VAL A 387 14.23 22.61 26.23
C VAL A 387 14.68 23.74 27.14
N ARG A 388 14.25 24.98 26.85
CA ARG A 388 14.56 26.15 27.68
C ARG A 388 13.78 26.02 28.99
N SER A 389 14.48 26.02 30.13
CA SER A 389 13.89 26.02 31.47
C SER A 389 13.02 27.25 31.72
#